data_AF-A0A923BUQ9-F1
#
_entry.id   AF-A0A923BUQ9-F1
#
_cell.length_a   1.000
_cell.length_b   1.000
_cell.length_c   1.000
_cell.angle_alpha   90.00
_cell.angle_beta   90.00
_cell.angle_gamma   90.00
#
_symmetry.space_group_name_H-M   'P 1'
#
loop_
_entity.id
_entity.type
_entity.pdbx_description
1 polymer ?
#
loop_
_entity_poly.entity_id
_entity_poly.type
_entity_poly.pdbx_seq_one_letter_code
_entity_poly.pdbx_strand_id
1 'polypeptide(L)'
;MKVNFNKPIPSPEDISPELRDLQRRHSALIVEQRSIEDECRQIAQEQASARFADDRKTQVDALIRGSAYEPPADVRERLSALAKRRELVKDALHELSCLIRAERLTASGLVAREFRPEQQALARECFEHLAKAVAAHAKLGEIRHRLEVAGFDSGGLHDFGSDLFGTPGKRNDHASYALRDGVRRGYIAERDVPEGYL
;
A
#
# COMPACT_ATOMS: atom_id res chain seq x y z
N MET A 1 -0.75 26.76 -17.77
CA MET A 1 0.20 26.30 -16.74
C MET A 1 1.08 25.25 -17.40
N LYS A 2 2.40 25.43 -17.45
CA LYS A 2 3.30 24.41 -18.05
C LYS A 2 3.44 23.28 -17.04
N VAL A 3 2.95 22.09 -17.39
CA VAL A 3 3.04 20.89 -16.55
C VAL A 3 4.49 20.42 -16.52
N ASN A 4 5.07 20.24 -15.33
CA ASN A 4 6.45 19.77 -15.20
C ASN A 4 6.49 18.29 -14.83
N PHE A 5 6.68 17.44 -15.83
CA PHE A 5 6.73 15.99 -15.67
C PHE A 5 8.01 15.47 -14.98
N ASN A 6 9.05 16.30 -14.89
CA ASN A 6 10.32 15.94 -14.25
C ASN A 6 10.41 16.48 -12.81
N LYS A 7 9.27 16.86 -12.22
CA LYS A 7 9.23 17.32 -10.84
C LYS A 7 9.67 16.19 -9.90
N PRO A 8 10.67 16.42 -9.03
CA PRO A 8 11.10 15.40 -8.09
C PRO A 8 9.96 15.03 -7.15
N ILE A 9 9.83 13.74 -6.84
CA ILE A 9 8.85 13.24 -5.88
C ILE A 9 9.50 13.27 -4.50
N PRO A 10 9.05 14.11 -3.57
CA PRO A 10 9.58 14.15 -2.21
C PRO A 10 9.29 12.85 -1.46
N SER A 11 10.16 12.48 -0.51
CA SER A 11 9.85 11.36 0.38
C SER A 11 8.75 11.76 1.37
N PRO A 12 7.92 10.83 1.85
CA PRO A 12 6.92 11.12 2.88
C PRO A 12 7.51 11.78 4.14
N GLU A 13 8.76 11.44 4.48
CA GLU A 13 9.53 11.97 5.60
C GLU A 13 9.93 13.44 5.41
N ASP A 14 10.13 13.89 4.16
CA ASP A 14 10.42 15.30 3.85
C ASP A 14 9.21 16.21 4.11
N ILE A 15 8.01 15.63 4.06
CA ILE A 15 6.73 16.34 4.09
C ILE A 15 6.13 16.33 5.49
N SER A 16 6.25 15.20 6.20
CA SER A 16 5.77 15.06 7.57
C SER A 16 6.94 15.01 8.55
N PRO A 17 7.21 16.11 9.29
CA PRO A 17 8.18 16.07 10.38
C PRO A 17 7.74 15.12 11.50
N GLU A 18 6.43 14.95 11.70
CA GLU A 18 5.86 14.00 12.65
C GLU A 18 6.21 12.55 12.28
N LEU A 19 6.15 12.19 10.99
CA LEU A 19 6.54 10.86 10.52
C LEU A 19 8.01 10.56 10.86
N ARG A 20 8.91 11.54 10.66
CA ARG A 20 10.32 11.42 11.03
C ARG A 20 10.49 11.19 12.53
N ASP A 21 9.73 11.91 13.35
CA ASP A 21 9.78 11.75 14.80
C ASP A 21 9.25 10.39 15.25
N LEU A 22 8.12 9.95 14.71
CA LEU A 22 7.54 8.62 14.98
C LEU A 22 8.50 7.49 14.59
N GLN A 23 9.13 7.58 13.42
CA GLN A 23 10.15 6.61 12.98
C GLN A 23 11.36 6.60 13.93
N ARG A 24 11.83 7.77 14.36
CA ARG A 24 12.93 7.87 15.35
C ARG A 24 12.56 7.19 16.67
N ARG A 25 11.36 7.45 17.20
CA ARG A 25 10.87 6.81 18.44
C ARG A 25 10.73 5.29 18.28
N HIS A 26 10.22 4.84 17.14
CA HIS A 26 10.10 3.41 16.83
C HIS A 26 11.47 2.72 16.78
N SER A 27 12.47 3.33 16.14
CA SER A 27 13.85 2.83 16.16
C SER A 27 14.45 2.78 17.57
N ALA A 28 14.16 3.78 18.41
CA ALA A 28 14.62 3.78 19.80
C ALA A 28 14.00 2.62 20.62
N LEU A 29 12.71 2.34 20.45
CA LEU A 29 12.05 1.21 21.12
C LEU A 29 12.54 -0.16 20.64
N ILE A 30 12.94 -0.30 19.37
CA ILE A 30 13.59 -1.54 18.88
C ILE A 30 14.92 -1.76 19.60
N VAL A 31 15.72 -0.71 19.81
CA VAL A 31 16.99 -0.80 20.55
C VAL A 31 16.72 -1.19 22.00
N GLU A 32 15.71 -0.58 22.64
CA GLU A 32 15.31 -0.93 24.00
C GLU A 32 14.84 -2.39 24.12
N GLN A 33 14.03 -2.86 23.16
CA GLN A 33 13.58 -4.26 23.12
C GLN A 33 14.77 -5.23 23.08
N ARG A 34 15.78 -4.94 22.25
CA ARG A 34 17.01 -5.75 22.17
C ARG A 34 17.79 -5.73 23.49
N SER A 35 17.91 -4.57 24.13
CA SER A 35 18.53 -4.45 25.46
C SER A 35 17.85 -5.35 26.49
N ILE A 36 16.51 -5.35 26.52
CA ILE A 36 15.73 -6.20 27.43
C ILE A 36 15.96 -7.69 27.13
N GLU A 37 16.02 -8.07 25.85
CA GLU A 37 16.32 -9.46 25.46
C GLU A 37 17.72 -9.89 25.86
N ASP A 38 18.72 -9.02 25.73
CA ASP A 38 20.09 -9.28 26.13
C ASP A 38 20.22 -9.37 27.66
N GLU A 39 19.55 -8.50 28.41
CA GLU A 39 19.47 -8.59 29.88
C GLU A 39 18.84 -9.91 30.34
N CYS A 40 17.75 -10.35 29.69
CA CYS A 40 17.14 -11.66 29.96
C CYS A 40 18.11 -12.82 29.69
N ARG A 41 18.87 -12.77 28.59
CA ARG A 41 19.89 -13.78 28.27
C ARG A 41 21.03 -13.77 29.29
N GLN A 42 21.47 -12.59 29.71
CA GLN A 42 22.52 -12.45 30.70
C GLN A 42 22.10 -13.05 32.05
N ILE A 43 20.89 -12.74 32.53
CA ILE A 43 20.37 -13.36 33.76
C ILE A 43 20.29 -14.88 33.64
N ALA A 44 19.86 -15.41 32.48
CA ALA A 44 19.82 -16.85 32.24
C ALA A 44 21.23 -17.49 32.23
N GLN A 45 22.24 -16.79 31.71
CA GLN A 45 23.64 -17.24 31.73
C GLN A 45 24.26 -17.16 33.13
N GLU A 46 24.00 -16.09 33.89
CA GLU A 46 24.42 -15.94 35.29
C GLU A 46 23.84 -17.07 36.13
N GLN A 47 22.54 -17.34 35.99
CA GLN A 47 21.87 -18.49 36.59
C GLN A 47 22.49 -19.82 36.15
N ALA A 48 22.83 -19.98 34.86
CA ALA A 48 23.47 -21.20 34.38
C ALA A 48 24.89 -21.41 34.94
N SER A 49 25.65 -20.33 35.13
CA SER A 49 27.02 -20.35 35.64
C SER A 49 27.11 -20.49 37.17
N ALA A 50 26.13 -19.95 37.92
CA ALA A 50 26.01 -20.13 39.36
C ALA A 50 25.67 -21.59 39.76
N ARG A 51 25.23 -22.44 38.81
CA ARG A 51 24.82 -23.84 39.03
C ARG A 51 25.94 -24.81 39.43
N PHE A 52 27.21 -24.40 39.47
CA PHE A 52 28.33 -25.33 39.58
C PHE A 52 28.80 -25.70 41.01
N ALA A 53 28.34 -25.07 42.08
CA ALA A 53 28.81 -25.40 43.43
C ALA A 53 27.71 -25.67 44.48
N ASP A 54 26.74 -24.77 44.69
CA ASP A 54 25.80 -24.89 45.83
C ASP A 54 24.38 -25.38 45.48
N ASP A 55 23.98 -25.32 44.21
CA ASP A 55 22.56 -25.45 43.84
C ASP A 55 22.13 -26.86 43.39
N ARG A 56 23.09 -27.73 43.06
CA ARG A 56 22.83 -29.10 42.60
C ARG A 56 22.15 -29.93 43.68
N LYS A 57 22.54 -29.75 44.95
CA LYS A 57 21.93 -30.45 46.09
C LYS A 57 20.49 -30.01 46.31
N THR A 58 20.21 -28.71 46.21
CA THR A 58 18.87 -28.12 46.36
C THR A 58 17.92 -28.58 45.25
N GLN A 59 18.41 -28.67 44.01
CA GLN A 59 17.63 -29.20 42.88
C GLN A 59 17.36 -30.69 42.98
N VAL A 60 18.36 -31.48 43.38
CA VAL A 60 18.19 -32.92 43.63
C VAL A 60 17.20 -33.15 44.77
N ASP A 61 17.30 -32.39 45.86
CA ASP A 61 16.34 -32.45 46.97
C ASP A 61 14.91 -32.07 46.55
N ALA A 62 14.75 -31.04 45.69
CA ALA A 62 13.45 -30.65 45.16
C ALA A 62 12.85 -31.74 44.25
N LEU A 63 13.67 -32.38 43.40
CA LEU A 63 13.29 -33.53 42.57
C LEU A 63 12.88 -34.74 43.41
N ILE A 64 13.63 -35.04 44.47
CA ILE A 64 13.33 -36.13 45.42
C ILE A 64 12.02 -35.85 46.16
N ARG A 65 11.75 -34.59 46.50
CA ARG A 65 10.50 -34.16 47.18
C ARG A 65 9.31 -33.98 46.24
N GLY A 66 9.50 -34.10 44.92
CA GLY A 66 8.45 -33.90 43.92
C GLY A 66 7.98 -32.44 43.78
N SER A 67 8.78 -31.47 44.25
CA SER A 67 8.48 -30.04 44.17
C SER A 67 9.22 -29.40 42.99
N ALA A 68 8.59 -28.43 42.31
CA ALA A 68 9.27 -27.62 41.32
C ALA A 68 10.35 -26.75 41.99
N TYR A 69 11.56 -26.74 41.42
CA TYR A 69 12.60 -25.83 41.87
C TYR A 69 12.21 -24.40 41.54
N GLU A 70 12.27 -23.51 42.53
CA GLU A 70 12.05 -22.08 42.36
C GLU A 70 13.39 -21.34 42.37
N PRO A 71 13.68 -20.47 41.38
CA PRO A 71 14.86 -19.63 41.40
C PRO A 71 14.80 -18.61 42.56
N PRO A 72 15.95 -18.02 42.95
CA PRO A 72 16.02 -16.98 43.97
C PRO A 72 15.01 -15.85 43.74
N ALA A 73 14.43 -15.33 44.83
CA ALA A 73 13.34 -14.36 44.77
C ALA A 73 13.73 -13.07 44.02
N ASP A 74 14.97 -12.60 44.18
CA ASP A 74 15.54 -11.44 43.49
C ASP A 74 15.61 -11.65 41.97
N VAL A 75 15.99 -12.85 41.52
CA VAL A 75 16.05 -13.22 40.10
C VAL A 75 14.64 -13.29 39.52
N ARG A 76 13.70 -13.88 40.25
CA ARG A 76 12.29 -13.95 39.86
C ARG A 76 11.67 -12.56 39.71
N GLU A 77 11.94 -11.65 40.64
CA GLU A 77 11.47 -10.26 40.59
C GLU A 77 12.06 -9.50 39.38
N ARG A 78 13.38 -9.63 39.14
CA ARG A 78 14.04 -9.01 37.98
C ARG A 78 13.47 -9.54 36.65
N LEU A 79 13.30 -10.85 36.52
CA LEU A 79 12.71 -11.45 35.32
C LEU A 79 11.25 -11.04 35.12
N SER A 80 10.47 -10.94 36.20
CA SER A 80 9.09 -10.44 36.14
C SER A 80 9.02 -8.97 35.68
N ALA A 81 9.90 -8.12 36.21
CA ALA A 81 9.99 -6.71 35.81
C ALA A 81 10.39 -6.57 34.33
N LEU A 82 11.37 -7.35 33.85
CA LEU A 82 11.78 -7.38 32.45
C LEU A 82 10.67 -7.91 31.54
N ALA A 83 9.94 -8.96 31.96
CA ALA A 83 8.80 -9.49 31.21
C ALA A 83 7.70 -8.42 31.03
N LYS A 84 7.34 -7.71 32.10
CA LYS A 84 6.37 -6.62 32.05
C LYS A 84 6.85 -5.47 31.16
N ARG A 85 8.12 -5.09 31.27
CA ARG A 85 8.70 -4.03 30.41
C ARG A 85 8.69 -4.45 28.94
N ARG A 86 9.02 -5.72 28.64
CA ARG A 86 8.97 -6.27 27.28
C ARG A 86 7.57 -6.22 26.69
N GLU A 87 6.54 -6.54 27.47
CA GLU A 87 5.14 -6.42 27.04
C GLU A 87 4.78 -4.97 26.70
N LEU A 88 5.09 -4.02 27.61
CA LEU A 88 4.86 -2.60 27.36
C LEU A 88 5.58 -2.08 26.11
N VAL A 89 6.82 -2.50 25.88
CA VAL A 89 7.60 -2.12 24.68
C VAL A 89 6.96 -2.72 23.42
N LYS A 90 6.47 -3.96 23.47
CA LYS A 90 5.75 -4.58 22.34
C LYS A 90 4.46 -3.84 22.01
N ASP A 91 3.67 -3.50 23.01
CA ASP A 91 2.43 -2.75 22.84
C ASP A 91 2.71 -1.35 22.27
N ALA A 92 3.73 -0.67 22.80
CA ALA A 92 4.17 0.64 22.29
C ALA A 92 4.68 0.58 20.83
N LEU A 93 5.40 -0.48 20.45
CA LEU A 93 5.83 -0.71 19.06
C LEU A 93 4.64 -0.93 18.12
N HIS A 94 3.63 -1.67 18.57
CA HIS A 94 2.41 -1.88 17.81
C HIS A 94 1.66 -0.57 17.57
N GLU A 95 1.44 0.22 18.63
CA GLU A 95 0.78 1.53 18.55
C GLU A 95 1.55 2.51 17.65
N LEU A 96 2.88 2.59 17.81
CA LEU A 96 3.72 3.42 16.91
C LEU A 96 3.61 2.98 15.45
N SER A 97 3.55 1.67 15.18
CA SER A 97 3.38 1.17 13.81
C SER A 97 2.05 1.62 13.19
N CYS A 98 0.98 1.63 13.98
CA CYS A 98 -0.33 2.15 13.57
C CYS A 98 -0.27 3.66 13.28
N LEU A 99 0.36 4.45 14.17
CA LEU A 99 0.54 5.88 13.99
C LEU A 99 1.39 6.22 12.77
N ILE A 100 2.52 5.53 12.57
CA ILE A 100 3.38 5.69 11.38
C ILE A 100 2.60 5.42 10.10
N ARG A 101 1.77 4.38 10.07
CA ARG A 101 0.94 4.05 8.90
C ARG A 101 -0.08 5.16 8.61
N ALA A 102 -0.77 5.64 9.64
CA ALA A 102 -1.75 6.72 9.50
C ALA A 102 -1.10 8.01 8.99
N GLU A 103 0.03 8.39 9.58
CA GLU A 103 0.75 9.61 9.18
C GLU A 103 1.31 9.51 7.76
N ARG A 104 1.84 8.34 7.38
CA ARG A 104 2.30 8.08 6.00
C ARG A 104 1.16 8.20 4.99
N LEU A 105 -0.05 7.73 5.32
CA LEU A 105 -1.23 7.92 4.45
C LEU A 105 -1.57 9.40 4.28
N THR A 106 -1.54 10.17 5.37
CA THR A 106 -1.79 11.61 5.35
C THR A 106 -0.76 12.35 4.49
N ALA A 107 0.53 12.09 4.71
CA ALA A 107 1.63 12.66 3.94
C ALA A 107 1.52 12.29 2.44
N SER A 108 1.20 11.03 2.13
CA SER A 108 1.01 10.57 0.75
C SER A 108 -0.15 11.28 0.07
N GLY A 109 -1.23 11.56 0.80
CA GLY A 109 -2.36 12.35 0.32
C GLY A 109 -1.98 13.78 -0.04
N LEU A 110 -1.06 14.40 0.71
CA LEU A 110 -0.54 15.74 0.39
C LEU A 110 0.27 15.74 -0.91
N VAL A 111 1.17 14.76 -1.09
CA VAL A 111 1.91 14.58 -2.35
C VAL A 111 0.94 14.38 -3.51
N ALA A 112 0.00 13.45 -3.39
CA ALA A 112 -0.94 13.14 -4.47
C ALA A 112 -1.76 14.37 -4.90
N ARG A 113 -2.12 15.24 -3.96
CA ARG A 113 -2.81 16.52 -4.27
C ARG A 113 -1.94 17.49 -5.05
N GLU A 114 -0.64 17.53 -4.73
CA GLU A 114 0.32 18.37 -5.42
C GLU A 114 0.50 17.99 -6.90
N PHE A 115 0.42 16.70 -7.23
CA PHE A 115 0.52 16.17 -8.60
C PHE A 115 -0.83 16.04 -9.32
N ARG A 116 -1.93 16.46 -8.67
CA ARG A 116 -3.27 16.38 -9.25
C ARG A 116 -3.41 17.19 -10.56
N PRO A 117 -2.87 18.42 -10.68
CA PRO A 117 -2.95 19.17 -11.94
C PRO A 117 -2.28 18.44 -13.12
N GLU A 118 -1.11 17.85 -12.90
CA GLU A 118 -0.35 17.05 -13.87
C GLU A 118 -1.18 15.85 -14.33
N GLN A 119 -1.74 15.09 -13.37
CA GLN A 119 -2.59 13.94 -13.64
C GLN A 119 -3.84 14.34 -14.43
N GLN A 120 -4.47 15.46 -14.09
CA GLN A 120 -5.64 15.96 -14.81
C GLN A 120 -5.30 16.38 -16.24
N ALA A 121 -4.15 17.02 -16.46
CA ALA A 121 -3.71 17.40 -17.79
C ALA A 121 -3.46 16.17 -18.68
N LEU A 122 -2.76 15.15 -18.14
CA LEU A 122 -2.52 13.89 -18.85
C LEU A 122 -3.83 13.12 -19.10
N ALA A 123 -4.75 13.13 -18.15
CA ALA A 123 -6.05 12.49 -18.33
C ALA A 123 -6.83 13.17 -19.48
N ARG A 124 -6.86 14.51 -19.52
CA ARG A 124 -7.49 15.27 -20.62
C ARG A 124 -6.90 14.90 -21.96
N GLU A 125 -5.57 14.96 -22.08
CA GLU A 125 -4.86 14.59 -23.32
C GLU A 125 -5.21 13.14 -23.75
N CYS A 126 -5.18 12.19 -22.81
CA CYS A 126 -5.55 10.81 -23.07
C CYS A 126 -7.00 10.66 -23.57
N PHE A 127 -7.96 11.30 -22.91
CA PHE A 127 -9.37 11.22 -23.30
C PHE A 127 -9.66 11.94 -24.63
N GLU A 128 -8.94 13.02 -24.95
CA GLU A 128 -9.02 13.68 -26.27
C GLU A 128 -8.53 12.75 -27.39
N HIS A 129 -7.43 12.03 -27.17
CA HIS A 129 -6.93 11.04 -28.12
C HIS A 129 -7.85 9.83 -28.22
N LEU A 130 -8.40 9.38 -27.10
CA LEU A 130 -9.37 8.29 -27.06
C LEU A 130 -10.61 8.64 -27.89
N ALA A 131 -11.19 9.83 -27.71
CA ALA A 131 -12.35 10.27 -28.47
C ALA A 131 -12.09 10.27 -29.99
N LYS A 132 -10.90 10.74 -30.43
CA LYS A 132 -10.49 10.69 -31.84
C LYS A 132 -10.35 9.26 -32.36
N ALA A 133 -9.79 8.35 -31.56
CA ALA A 133 -9.65 6.95 -31.93
C ALA A 133 -11.01 6.25 -32.03
N VAL A 134 -11.91 6.49 -31.08
CA VAL A 134 -13.29 5.98 -31.13
C VAL A 134 -14.05 6.54 -32.33
N ALA A 135 -13.86 7.81 -32.69
CA ALA A 135 -14.46 8.38 -33.90
C ALA A 135 -14.01 7.65 -35.17
N ALA A 136 -12.73 7.26 -35.27
CA ALA A 136 -12.22 6.48 -36.39
C ALA A 136 -12.80 5.05 -36.40
N HIS A 137 -12.93 4.42 -35.23
CA HIS A 137 -13.53 3.11 -35.08
C HIS A 137 -15.04 3.10 -35.42
N ALA A 138 -15.77 4.15 -35.05
CA ALA A 138 -17.16 4.34 -35.43
C ALA A 138 -17.34 4.40 -36.96
N LYS A 139 -16.46 5.15 -37.65
CA LYS A 139 -16.44 5.22 -39.13
C LYS A 139 -16.18 3.87 -39.78
N LEU A 140 -15.34 3.02 -39.18
CA LEU A 140 -15.18 1.63 -39.66
C LEU A 140 -16.50 0.87 -39.55
N GLY A 141 -17.21 1.00 -38.42
CA GLY A 141 -18.55 0.45 -38.24
C GLY A 141 -19.53 0.90 -39.32
N GLU A 142 -19.55 2.19 -39.65
CA GLU A 142 -20.37 2.74 -40.73
C GLU A 142 -20.02 2.13 -42.10
N ILE A 143 -18.73 1.96 -42.40
CA ILE A 143 -18.30 1.33 -43.65
C ILE A 143 -18.78 -0.12 -43.72
N ARG A 144 -18.61 -0.89 -42.63
CA ARG A 144 -19.07 -2.29 -42.56
C ARG A 144 -20.58 -2.38 -42.77
N HIS A 145 -21.34 -1.54 -42.07
CA HIS A 145 -22.79 -1.48 -42.22
C HIS A 145 -23.22 -1.13 -43.65
N ARG A 146 -22.56 -0.16 -44.29
CA ARG A 146 -22.85 0.22 -45.69
C ARG A 146 -22.57 -0.91 -46.67
N LEU A 147 -21.51 -1.68 -46.47
CA LEU A 147 -21.19 -2.85 -47.29
C LEU A 147 -22.24 -3.94 -47.13
N GLU A 148 -22.63 -4.24 -45.90
CA GLU A 148 -23.66 -5.24 -45.58
C GLU A 148 -25.02 -4.86 -46.18
N VAL A 149 -25.42 -3.59 -46.07
CA VAL A 149 -26.66 -3.07 -46.69
C VAL A 149 -26.60 -3.15 -48.21
N ALA A 150 -25.42 -2.98 -48.81
CA ALA A 150 -25.22 -3.14 -50.25
C ALA A 150 -25.11 -4.61 -50.71
N GLY A 151 -25.22 -5.57 -49.78
CA GLY A 151 -25.16 -7.01 -50.06
C GLY A 151 -23.75 -7.60 -50.16
N PHE A 152 -22.72 -6.85 -49.75
CA PHE A 152 -21.34 -7.34 -49.69
C PHE A 152 -21.01 -7.92 -48.31
N ASP A 153 -20.24 -9.01 -48.28
CA ASP A 153 -19.69 -9.57 -47.04
C ASP A 153 -18.60 -8.65 -46.47
N SER A 154 -18.78 -8.20 -45.22
CA SER A 154 -17.83 -7.37 -44.49
C SER A 154 -16.73 -8.17 -43.77
N GLY A 155 -16.77 -9.51 -43.82
CA GLY A 155 -15.84 -10.40 -43.11
C GLY A 155 -14.36 -10.22 -43.48
N GLY A 156 -14.06 -9.66 -44.66
CA GLY A 156 -12.70 -9.30 -45.07
C GLY A 156 -12.16 -8.01 -44.44
N LEU A 157 -12.99 -7.21 -43.77
CA LEU A 157 -12.57 -6.00 -43.06
C LEU A 157 -12.23 -6.33 -41.61
N HIS A 158 -10.93 -6.32 -41.30
CA HIS A 158 -10.45 -6.50 -39.93
C HIS A 158 -10.88 -5.33 -39.03
N ASP A 159 -11.49 -5.65 -37.90
CA ASP A 159 -11.80 -4.69 -36.84
C ASP A 159 -10.57 -4.46 -35.98
N PHE A 160 -9.79 -3.41 -36.30
CA PHE A 160 -8.57 -3.06 -35.58
C PHE A 160 -8.80 -2.60 -34.14
N GLY A 161 -10.05 -2.33 -33.75
CA GLY A 161 -10.41 -1.72 -32.49
C GLY A 161 -11.25 -2.61 -31.56
N SER A 162 -11.60 -3.83 -31.97
CA SER A 162 -12.56 -4.67 -31.24
C SER A 162 -12.19 -4.89 -29.77
N ASP A 163 -10.92 -5.15 -29.50
CA ASP A 163 -10.45 -5.49 -28.15
C ASP A 163 -10.34 -4.27 -27.25
N LEU A 164 -10.18 -3.08 -27.84
CA LEU A 164 -9.97 -1.83 -27.11
C LEU A 164 -11.26 -1.03 -26.93
N PHE A 165 -12.12 -1.03 -27.95
CA PHE A 165 -13.32 -0.20 -28.04
C PHE A 165 -14.62 -1.00 -27.98
N GLY A 166 -14.54 -2.33 -28.17
CA GLY A 166 -15.69 -3.20 -28.31
C GLY A 166 -16.28 -3.13 -29.72
N THR A 167 -17.60 -3.16 -29.81
CA THR A 167 -18.33 -3.07 -31.07
C THR A 167 -18.53 -1.61 -31.49
N PRO A 168 -18.21 -1.24 -32.74
CA PRO A 168 -18.49 0.10 -33.26
C PRO A 168 -19.95 0.53 -33.07
N GLY A 169 -20.18 1.78 -32.66
CA GLY A 169 -21.51 2.39 -32.49
C GLY A 169 -22.36 1.84 -31.35
N LYS A 170 -21.83 0.95 -30.49
CA LYS A 170 -22.61 0.39 -29.37
C LYS A 170 -22.51 1.23 -28.10
N ARG A 171 -23.66 1.73 -27.65
CA ARG A 171 -23.83 2.53 -26.43
C ARG A 171 -23.51 1.83 -25.10
N ASN A 172 -23.43 0.50 -25.10
CA ASN A 172 -23.24 -0.31 -23.89
C ASN A 172 -21.92 -1.08 -23.89
N ASP A 173 -20.93 -0.58 -24.66
CA ASP A 173 -19.65 -1.23 -24.85
C ASP A 173 -18.49 -0.40 -24.29
N HIS A 174 -17.27 -0.94 -24.31
CA HIS A 174 -16.07 -0.41 -23.66
C HIS A 174 -15.82 1.08 -23.98
N ALA A 175 -15.88 1.46 -25.27
CA ALA A 175 -15.67 2.84 -25.69
C ALA A 175 -16.71 3.81 -25.09
N SER A 176 -17.99 3.42 -25.08
CA SER A 176 -19.07 4.25 -24.51
C SER A 176 -18.90 4.45 -23.01
N TYR A 177 -18.51 3.41 -22.27
CA TYR A 177 -18.24 3.55 -20.83
C TYR A 177 -17.05 4.46 -20.54
N ALA A 178 -15.97 4.32 -21.30
CA ALA A 178 -14.79 5.16 -21.14
C ALA A 178 -15.11 6.63 -21.43
N LEU A 179 -15.80 6.93 -22.54
CA LEU A 179 -16.15 8.30 -22.91
C LEU A 179 -17.11 8.96 -21.91
N ARG A 180 -18.11 8.23 -21.42
CA ARG A 180 -18.98 8.71 -20.33
C ARG A 180 -18.21 9.00 -19.04
N ASP A 181 -17.24 8.16 -18.68
CA ASP A 181 -16.38 8.44 -17.52
C ASP A 181 -15.52 9.69 -17.73
N GLY A 182 -14.96 9.87 -18.93
CA GLY A 182 -14.22 11.07 -19.32
C GLY A 182 -15.04 12.34 -19.19
N VAL A 183 -16.29 12.34 -19.65
CA VAL A 183 -17.24 13.45 -19.50
C VAL A 183 -17.59 13.68 -18.03
N ARG A 184 -17.98 12.64 -17.30
CA ARG A 184 -18.37 12.71 -15.88
C ARG A 184 -17.25 13.28 -15.00
N ARG A 185 -15.99 12.98 -15.32
CA ARG A 185 -14.82 13.48 -14.60
C ARG A 185 -14.34 14.85 -15.11
N GLY A 186 -14.95 15.40 -16.15
CA GLY A 186 -14.59 16.70 -16.73
C GLY A 186 -13.27 16.69 -17.49
N TYR A 187 -12.88 15.56 -18.07
CA TYR A 187 -11.67 15.43 -18.90
C TYR A 187 -11.92 15.76 -20.37
N ILE A 188 -13.14 15.54 -20.86
CA ILE A 188 -13.59 15.92 -22.21
C ILE A 188 -14.99 16.53 -22.14
N ALA A 189 -15.37 17.34 -23.13
CA ALA A 189 -16.74 17.85 -23.22
C ALA A 189 -17.64 16.87 -23.99
N GLU A 190 -18.95 16.92 -23.73
CA GLU A 190 -19.93 16.08 -24.44
C GLU A 190 -19.87 16.27 -25.96
N ARG A 191 -19.60 17.48 -26.43
CA ARG A 191 -19.44 17.79 -27.87
C ARG A 191 -18.25 17.09 -28.53
N ASP A 192 -17.26 16.65 -27.75
CA ASP A 192 -16.07 15.97 -28.25
C ASP A 192 -16.29 14.45 -28.35
N VAL A 193 -17.42 13.95 -27.82
CA VAL A 193 -17.79 12.53 -27.87
C VAL A 193 -18.46 12.21 -29.22
N PRO A 194 -18.02 11.15 -29.92
CA PRO A 194 -18.65 10.72 -31.17
C PRO A 194 -20.15 10.40 -31.00
N GLU A 195 -20.93 10.68 -32.04
CA GLU A 195 -22.38 10.41 -32.02
C GLU A 195 -22.66 8.92 -31.75
N GLY A 196 -23.66 8.65 -30.90
CA GLY A 196 -24.02 7.29 -30.51
C GLY A 196 -23.19 6.68 -29.37
N TYR A 197 -22.31 7.45 -28.72
CA TYR A 197 -21.49 6.97 -27.58
C TYR A 197 -21.79 7.62 -26.23
N LEU A 198 -22.70 8.62 -26.19
CA LEU A 198 -23.29 9.16 -24.96
C LEU A 198 -24.52 8.35 -24.54
#